data_AF-A0A6A3RWE9-F1
#
_entry.id   AF-A0A6A3RWE9-F1
#
_cell.length_a   1.000
_cell.length_b   1.000
_cell.length_c   1.000
_cell.angle_alpha   90.00
_cell.angle_beta   90.00
_cell.angle_gamma   90.00
#
_symmetry.space_group_name_H-M   'P 1'
#
loop_
_entity.id
_entity.type
_entity.pdbx_description
1 polymer ?
#
loop_
_entity_poly.entity_id
_entity_poly.type
_entity_poly.pdbx_seq_one_letter_code
_entity_poly.pdbx_strand_id
1 'polypeptide(L)'
;MKIRHRCIVTGESFEGVVATVKGSVEPAVLKPLATYVLKKQAEDVDDAEILAQVQKRYKYLKNAFIPEVTPLFRKQLKMDMTVDDWDSRVFQYFQAFTKIVEDNGLQALIGSGDVTIPGYKDRMKARCSIQVENIQPTMLREQIERLIKYETRDCKTNDATLFDLIRELDECSNVSTHRQEGAPCASVPMSGSAATA
;
A
#
# COMPACT_ATOMS: atom_id res chain seq x y z
N MET A 1 -4.59 0.45 -28.60
CA MET A 1 -4.17 0.99 -29.92
C MET A 1 -3.93 -0.05 -31.02
N LYS A 2 -3.66 -1.33 -30.73
CA LYS A 2 -3.27 -2.33 -31.76
C LYS A 2 -4.38 -2.70 -32.79
N ILE A 3 -5.65 -2.76 -32.37
CA ILE A 3 -6.75 -3.16 -33.27
C ILE A 3 -7.07 -2.09 -34.33
N ARG A 4 -7.10 -0.80 -33.95
CA ARG A 4 -7.36 0.30 -34.91
C ARG A 4 -6.30 0.36 -35.99
N HIS A 5 -5.03 0.22 -35.61
CA HIS A 5 -3.93 0.19 -36.57
C HIS A 5 -4.01 -1.02 -37.52
N ARG A 6 -4.37 -2.20 -37.00
CA ARG A 6 -4.61 -3.38 -37.85
C ARG A 6 -5.70 -3.14 -38.88
N CYS A 7 -6.85 -2.59 -38.47
CA CYS A 7 -7.97 -2.30 -39.37
C CYS A 7 -7.59 -1.33 -40.50
N ILE A 8 -6.73 -0.34 -40.22
CA ILE A 8 -6.20 0.59 -41.24
C ILE A 8 -5.35 -0.15 -42.27
N VAL A 9 -4.55 -1.13 -41.85
CA VAL A 9 -3.65 -1.90 -42.74
C VAL A 9 -4.42 -2.97 -43.52
N THR A 10 -5.41 -3.63 -42.92
CA THR A 10 -6.17 -4.72 -43.55
C THR A 10 -7.38 -4.24 -44.34
N GLY A 11 -7.83 -2.99 -44.14
CA GLY A 11 -9.05 -2.46 -44.73
C GLY A 11 -10.33 -2.96 -44.06
N GLU A 12 -10.22 -3.69 -42.94
CA GLU A 12 -11.36 -4.20 -42.17
C GLU A 12 -12.09 -3.05 -41.45
N SER A 13 -13.42 -3.16 -41.33
CA SER A 13 -14.19 -2.24 -40.49
C SER A 13 -13.88 -2.48 -39.01
N PHE A 14 -13.50 -1.44 -38.29
CA PHE A 14 -13.24 -1.52 -36.85
C PHE A 14 -14.45 -2.05 -36.07
N GLU A 15 -15.66 -1.65 -36.43
CA GLU A 15 -16.89 -2.14 -35.77
C GLU A 15 -17.12 -3.64 -36.00
N GLY A 16 -16.70 -4.17 -37.14
CA GLY A 16 -16.79 -5.61 -37.43
C GLY A 16 -15.73 -6.45 -36.73
N VAL A 17 -14.69 -5.82 -36.18
CA VAL A 17 -13.52 -6.49 -35.60
C VAL A 17 -13.55 -6.51 -34.07
N VAL A 18 -14.34 -5.63 -33.45
CA VAL A 18 -14.37 -5.46 -31.99
C VAL A 18 -15.61 -6.16 -31.44
N ALA A 19 -15.45 -6.96 -30.38
CA ALA A 19 -16.58 -7.56 -29.69
C ALA A 19 -17.42 -6.47 -29.01
N THR A 20 -18.74 -6.57 -29.14
CA THR A 20 -19.68 -5.69 -28.44
C THR A 20 -19.71 -6.03 -26.95
N VAL A 21 -19.99 -5.04 -26.12
CA VAL A 21 -20.16 -5.23 -24.67
C VAL A 21 -21.33 -6.18 -24.43
N LYS A 22 -22.46 -5.94 -25.10
CA LYS A 22 -23.65 -6.78 -25.07
C LYS A 22 -23.37 -8.22 -25.50
N GLY A 23 -22.58 -8.40 -26.55
CA GLY A 23 -22.17 -9.74 -27.03
C GLY A 23 -21.23 -10.47 -26.07
N SER A 24 -20.60 -9.75 -25.15
CA SER A 24 -19.71 -10.31 -24.12
C SER A 24 -20.46 -10.67 -22.83
N VAL A 25 -21.73 -10.27 -22.68
CA VAL A 25 -22.56 -10.60 -21.51
C VAL A 25 -23.23 -11.94 -21.74
N GLU A 26 -23.11 -12.85 -20.77
CA GLU A 26 -23.80 -14.13 -20.81
C GLU A 26 -25.32 -13.93 -20.94
N PRO A 27 -26.04 -14.66 -21.82
CA PRO A 27 -27.47 -14.48 -22.02
C PRO A 27 -28.30 -14.61 -20.73
N ALA A 28 -27.85 -15.49 -19.82
CA ALA A 28 -28.46 -15.69 -18.51
C ALA A 28 -28.37 -14.43 -17.60
N VAL A 29 -27.39 -13.55 -17.84
CA VAL A 29 -27.21 -12.29 -17.12
C VAL A 29 -27.86 -11.13 -17.88
N LEU A 30 -27.78 -11.13 -19.22
CA LEU A 30 -28.29 -10.04 -20.05
C LEU A 30 -29.80 -9.84 -19.88
N LYS A 31 -30.58 -10.93 -19.87
CA LYS A 31 -32.04 -10.84 -19.76
C LYS A 31 -32.48 -10.26 -18.41
N PRO A 32 -31.98 -10.73 -17.25
CA PRO A 32 -32.25 -10.07 -15.97
C PRO A 32 -31.74 -8.63 -15.89
N LEU A 33 -30.56 -8.33 -16.44
CA LEU A 33 -30.01 -6.98 -16.47
C LEU A 33 -30.95 -6.02 -17.23
N ALA A 34 -31.39 -6.41 -18.42
CA ALA A 34 -32.31 -5.64 -19.24
C ALA A 34 -33.65 -5.41 -18.51
N THR A 35 -34.30 -6.49 -18.07
CA THR A 35 -35.64 -6.44 -17.49
C THR A 35 -35.66 -5.72 -16.13
N TYR A 36 -34.77 -6.09 -15.22
CA TYR A 36 -34.86 -5.64 -13.83
C TYR A 36 -34.07 -4.37 -13.55
N VAL A 37 -32.95 -4.15 -14.25
CA VAL A 37 -32.05 -3.02 -13.97
C VAL A 37 -32.26 -1.88 -14.95
N LEU A 38 -32.21 -2.17 -16.26
CA LEU A 38 -32.36 -1.15 -17.30
C LEU A 38 -33.83 -0.84 -17.63
N LYS A 39 -34.77 -1.68 -17.18
CA LYS A 39 -36.21 -1.57 -17.43
C LYS A 39 -36.55 -1.52 -18.93
N LYS A 40 -35.85 -2.36 -19.70
CA LYS A 40 -35.98 -2.47 -21.15
C LYS A 40 -36.03 -3.92 -21.61
N GLN A 41 -36.46 -4.12 -22.84
CA GLN A 41 -36.30 -5.40 -23.53
C GLN A 41 -34.82 -5.63 -23.87
N ALA A 42 -34.39 -6.89 -23.88
CA ALA A 42 -32.98 -7.23 -24.07
C ALA A 42 -32.48 -6.81 -25.47
N GLU A 43 -33.37 -6.74 -26.44
CA GLU A 43 -33.11 -6.33 -27.82
C GLU A 43 -32.76 -4.83 -27.89
N ASP A 44 -33.43 -4.01 -27.07
CA ASP A 44 -33.29 -2.54 -27.06
C ASP A 44 -32.13 -2.02 -26.21
N VAL A 45 -31.44 -2.90 -25.47
CA VAL A 45 -30.26 -2.53 -24.68
C VAL A 45 -29.06 -2.34 -25.59
N ASP A 46 -28.36 -1.23 -25.47
CA ASP A 46 -27.09 -0.99 -26.15
C ASP A 46 -25.85 -1.18 -25.24
N ASP A 47 -24.67 -1.18 -25.85
CA ASP A 47 -23.40 -1.36 -25.17
C ASP A 47 -23.10 -0.26 -24.13
N ALA A 48 -23.53 0.98 -24.41
CA ALA A 48 -23.27 2.13 -23.55
C ALA A 48 -24.07 2.03 -22.25
N GLU A 49 -25.31 1.56 -22.32
CA GLU A 49 -26.17 1.33 -21.15
C GLU A 49 -25.62 0.24 -20.23
N ILE A 50 -25.13 -0.87 -20.81
CA ILE A 50 -24.48 -1.94 -20.04
C ILE A 50 -23.22 -1.38 -19.36
N LEU A 51 -22.38 -0.66 -20.10
CA LEU A 51 -21.14 -0.09 -19.56
C LEU A 51 -21.43 0.91 -18.43
N ALA A 52 -22.43 1.78 -18.60
CA ALA A 52 -22.85 2.74 -17.59
C ALA A 52 -23.33 2.05 -16.31
N GLN A 53 -24.09 0.95 -16.45
CA GLN A 53 -24.58 0.20 -15.31
C GLN A 53 -23.45 -0.54 -14.55
N VAL A 54 -22.48 -1.11 -15.27
CA VAL A 54 -21.27 -1.69 -14.68
C VAL A 54 -20.49 -0.64 -13.90
N GLN A 55 -20.26 0.54 -14.51
CA GLN A 55 -19.56 1.64 -13.84
C GLN A 55 -20.33 2.14 -12.60
N LYS A 56 -21.65 2.26 -12.67
CA LYS A 56 -22.50 2.66 -11.54
C LYS A 56 -22.39 1.67 -10.39
N ARG A 57 -22.49 0.36 -10.68
CA ARG A 57 -22.38 -0.72 -9.68
C ARG A 57 -20.98 -0.74 -9.06
N TYR A 58 -19.94 -0.57 -9.88
CA TYR A 58 -18.55 -0.50 -9.44
C TYR A 58 -18.29 0.71 -8.54
N LYS A 59 -18.78 1.90 -8.90
CA LYS A 59 -18.68 3.11 -8.06
C LYS A 59 -19.41 2.92 -6.73
N TYR A 60 -20.62 2.38 -6.74
CA TYR A 60 -21.34 2.08 -5.51
C TYR A 60 -20.57 1.09 -4.63
N LEU A 61 -20.07 -0.01 -5.19
CA LEU A 61 -19.32 -1.01 -4.44
C LEU A 61 -18.03 -0.41 -3.82
N LYS A 62 -17.28 0.38 -4.60
CA LYS A 62 -16.10 1.10 -4.10
C LYS A 62 -16.40 2.10 -3.00
N ASN A 63 -17.58 2.71 -3.03
CA ASN A 63 -17.96 3.76 -2.08
C ASN A 63 -18.75 3.24 -0.87
N ALA A 64 -19.39 2.07 -0.97
CA ALA A 64 -20.22 1.48 0.08
C ALA A 64 -19.42 0.62 1.07
N PHE A 65 -18.24 0.14 0.67
CA PHE A 65 -17.39 -0.66 1.54
C PHE A 65 -16.11 0.09 1.84
N ILE A 66 -16.02 0.66 3.04
CA ILE A 66 -14.72 1.02 3.62
C ILE A 66 -14.17 -0.28 4.21
N PRO A 67 -13.15 -0.92 3.61
CA PRO A 67 -12.56 -2.11 4.19
C PRO A 67 -12.01 -1.79 5.59
N GLU A 68 -11.92 -2.80 6.45
CA GLU A 68 -11.23 -2.66 7.74
C GLU A 68 -9.71 -2.49 7.51
N VAL A 69 -9.31 -1.26 7.18
CA VAL A 69 -7.93 -0.91 6.80
C VAL A 69 -6.96 -1.19 7.96
N THR A 70 -7.27 -0.74 9.17
CA THR A 70 -6.35 -0.90 10.31
C THR A 70 -6.08 -2.37 10.67
N PRO A 71 -7.09 -3.26 10.82
CA PRO A 71 -6.84 -4.68 11.05
C PRO A 71 -6.07 -5.37 9.91
N LEU A 72 -6.32 -5.00 8.65
CA LEU A 72 -5.60 -5.54 7.49
C LEU A 72 -4.09 -5.30 7.62
N PHE A 73 -3.69 -4.05 7.86
CA PHE A 73 -2.28 -3.69 7.97
C PHE A 73 -1.64 -4.29 9.22
N ARG A 74 -2.33 -4.32 10.36
CA ARG A 74 -1.83 -4.99 11.57
C ARG A 74 -1.51 -6.47 11.35
N LYS A 75 -2.26 -7.13 10.47
CA LYS A 75 -2.06 -8.54 10.14
C LYS A 75 -0.93 -8.74 9.12
N GLN A 76 -0.86 -7.90 8.09
CA GLN A 76 -0.03 -8.15 6.90
C GLN A 76 1.27 -7.33 6.85
N LEU A 77 1.29 -6.15 7.45
CA LEU A 77 2.44 -5.26 7.43
C LEU A 77 3.23 -5.37 8.73
N LYS A 78 4.47 -5.83 8.63
CA LYS A 78 5.43 -5.88 9.73
C LYS A 78 6.81 -5.55 9.19
N MET A 79 7.59 -4.79 9.97
CA MET A 79 9.00 -4.59 9.68
C MET A 79 9.76 -5.88 9.99
N ASP A 80 10.48 -6.41 9.01
CA ASP A 80 11.21 -7.66 9.13
C ASP A 80 12.58 -7.44 9.79
N MET A 81 12.65 -7.71 11.10
CA MET A 81 13.88 -7.54 11.87
C MET A 81 14.94 -8.60 11.59
N THR A 82 14.66 -9.61 10.75
CA THR A 82 15.67 -10.58 10.30
C THR A 82 16.56 -10.04 9.18
N VAL A 83 16.20 -8.89 8.61
CA VAL A 83 17.03 -8.18 7.62
C VAL A 83 18.07 -7.33 8.34
N ASP A 84 19.33 -7.77 8.31
CA ASP A 84 20.45 -7.10 8.97
C ASP A 84 20.70 -5.69 8.43
N ASP A 85 20.65 -5.53 7.10
CA ASP A 85 20.82 -4.23 6.45
C ASP A 85 19.59 -3.34 6.69
N TRP A 86 19.80 -2.31 7.50
CA TRP A 86 18.77 -1.38 7.94
C TRP A 86 18.13 -0.61 6.77
N ASP A 87 18.90 -0.23 5.76
CA ASP A 87 18.38 0.47 4.58
C ASP A 87 17.45 -0.45 3.78
N SER A 88 17.89 -1.69 3.52
CA SER A 88 17.06 -2.73 2.89
C SER A 88 15.81 -3.05 3.70
N ARG A 89 15.91 -3.12 5.03
CA ARG A 89 14.79 -3.38 5.94
C ARG A 89 13.70 -2.32 5.80
N VAL A 90 14.07 -1.04 5.85
CA VAL A 90 13.13 0.07 5.73
C VAL A 90 12.56 0.13 4.31
N PHE A 91 13.37 -0.07 3.28
CA PHE A 91 12.90 -0.12 1.90
C PHE A 91 11.87 -1.24 1.67
N GLN A 92 12.16 -2.46 2.12
CA GLN A 92 11.25 -3.61 2.01
C GLN A 92 9.93 -3.36 2.76
N TYR A 93 9.98 -2.70 3.92
CA TYR A 93 8.78 -2.32 4.66
C TYR A 93 7.85 -1.40 3.85
N PHE A 94 8.40 -0.35 3.22
CA PHE A 94 7.61 0.57 2.38
C PHE A 94 7.14 -0.09 1.08
N GLN A 95 7.93 -0.99 0.51
CA GLN A 95 7.53 -1.80 -0.63
C GLN A 95 6.35 -2.71 -0.28
N ALA A 96 6.40 -3.40 0.87
CA ALA A 96 5.31 -4.25 1.36
C ALA A 96 4.03 -3.44 1.60
N PHE A 97 4.13 -2.25 2.19
CA PHE A 97 2.99 -1.33 2.33
C PHE A 97 2.35 -1.02 0.97
N THR A 98 3.14 -0.61 -0.01
CA THR A 98 2.64 -0.24 -1.34
C THR A 98 1.97 -1.42 -2.02
N LYS A 99 2.56 -2.61 -1.92
CA LYS A 99 1.96 -3.86 -2.42
C LYS A 99 0.62 -4.18 -1.77
N ILE A 100 0.50 -4.05 -0.44
CA ILE A 100 -0.77 -4.26 0.27
C ILE A 100 -1.84 -3.27 -0.21
N VAL A 101 -1.47 -2.00 -0.41
CA VAL A 101 -2.40 -0.99 -0.96
C VAL A 101 -2.90 -1.37 -2.34
N GLU A 102 -2.01 -1.83 -3.21
CA GLU A 102 -2.36 -2.22 -4.58
C GLU A 102 -3.20 -3.49 -4.65
N ASP A 103 -2.78 -4.56 -3.96
CA ASP A 103 -3.43 -5.86 -3.95
C ASP A 103 -4.86 -5.79 -3.38
N ASN A 104 -5.12 -4.81 -2.49
CA ASN A 104 -6.44 -4.61 -1.86
C ASN A 104 -7.23 -3.42 -2.45
N GLY A 105 -6.74 -2.75 -3.50
CA GLY A 105 -7.46 -1.66 -4.15
C GLY A 105 -7.66 -0.40 -3.28
N LEU A 106 -6.75 -0.14 -2.34
CA LEU A 106 -6.87 0.93 -1.34
C LEU A 106 -6.32 2.29 -1.80
N GLN A 107 -5.98 2.45 -3.08
CA GLN A 107 -5.33 3.67 -3.60
C GLN A 107 -6.20 4.92 -3.39
N ALA A 108 -7.52 4.79 -3.45
CA ALA A 108 -8.45 5.89 -3.22
C ALA A 108 -8.54 6.33 -1.74
N LEU A 109 -8.07 5.50 -0.80
CA LEU A 109 -8.12 5.77 0.64
C LEU A 109 -6.75 6.21 1.18
N ILE A 110 -5.68 5.54 0.75
CA ILE A 110 -4.31 5.69 1.32
C ILE A 110 -3.20 5.61 0.26
N GLY A 111 -3.54 5.75 -1.02
CA GLY A 111 -2.57 5.79 -2.10
C GLY A 111 -1.82 7.13 -2.18
N SER A 112 -0.59 7.09 -2.66
CA SER A 112 0.28 8.25 -2.97
C SER A 112 -0.04 8.90 -4.32
N GLY A 113 -1.29 8.77 -4.81
CA GLY A 113 -1.72 9.27 -6.12
C GLY A 113 -1.63 10.79 -6.24
N ASP A 114 -2.04 11.32 -7.40
CA ASP A 114 -1.89 12.73 -7.77
C ASP A 114 -2.34 13.73 -6.67
N VAL A 115 -1.46 14.70 -6.39
CA VAL A 115 -1.63 15.78 -5.40
C VAL A 115 -2.86 16.66 -5.68
N THR A 116 -3.30 16.72 -6.93
CA THR A 116 -4.47 17.50 -7.38
C THR A 116 -5.79 16.83 -7.02
N ILE A 117 -5.79 15.54 -6.67
CA ILE A 117 -7.02 14.81 -6.32
C ILE A 117 -7.51 15.29 -4.95
N PRO A 118 -8.79 15.72 -4.82
CA PRO A 118 -9.38 16.15 -3.55
C PRO A 118 -9.14 15.16 -2.41
N GLY A 119 -8.86 15.67 -1.21
CA GLY A 119 -8.56 14.84 -0.04
C GLY A 119 -7.15 14.24 -0.04
N TYR A 120 -6.25 14.64 -0.95
CA TYR A 120 -4.85 14.17 -0.97
C TYR A 120 -4.18 14.23 0.41
N LYS A 121 -4.30 15.38 1.10
CA LYS A 121 -3.68 15.56 2.42
C LYS A 121 -4.23 14.59 3.46
N ASP A 122 -5.54 14.31 3.43
CA ASP A 122 -6.16 13.36 4.36
C ASP A 122 -5.75 11.91 4.06
N ARG A 123 -5.65 11.54 2.77
CA ARG A 123 -5.12 10.24 2.35
C ARG A 123 -3.67 10.06 2.77
N MET A 124 -2.84 11.08 2.56
CA MET A 124 -1.43 11.06 2.98
C MET A 124 -1.30 10.96 4.50
N LYS A 125 -2.19 11.61 5.25
CA LYS A 125 -2.25 11.49 6.70
C LYS A 125 -2.60 10.08 7.16
N ALA A 126 -3.62 9.48 6.56
CA ALA A 126 -3.99 8.10 6.86
C ALA A 126 -2.86 7.12 6.49
N ARG A 127 -2.22 7.32 5.34
CA ARG A 127 -1.06 6.55 4.86
C ARG A 127 0.09 6.58 5.86
N CYS A 128 0.55 7.77 6.26
CA CYS A 128 1.64 7.93 7.21
C CYS A 128 1.30 7.35 8.59
N SER A 129 0.05 7.51 9.06
CA SER A 129 -0.40 6.92 10.34
C SER A 129 -0.27 5.39 10.34
N ILE A 130 -0.78 4.73 9.30
CA ILE A 130 -0.69 3.27 9.17
C ILE A 130 0.77 2.82 9.08
N GLN A 131 1.60 3.54 8.32
CA GLN A 131 3.03 3.24 8.23
C GLN A 131 3.72 3.33 9.59
N VAL A 132 3.39 4.29 10.45
CA VAL A 132 3.98 4.40 11.80
C VAL A 132 3.45 3.33 12.74
N GLU A 133 2.13 3.10 12.77
CA GLU A 133 1.47 2.17 13.69
C GLU A 133 2.02 0.73 13.62
N ASN A 134 2.49 0.32 12.43
CA ASN A 134 2.95 -1.04 12.14
C ASN A 134 4.47 -1.22 12.18
N ILE A 135 5.23 -0.21 12.63
CA ILE A 135 6.68 -0.31 12.80
C ILE A 135 7.02 -1.25 13.96
N GLN A 136 8.05 -2.05 13.75
CA GLN A 136 8.73 -2.82 14.78
C GLN A 136 10.23 -2.50 14.74
N PRO A 137 10.93 -2.50 15.88
CA PRO A 137 10.43 -2.76 17.23
C PRO A 137 9.58 -1.61 17.80
N THR A 138 8.77 -1.88 18.84
CA THR A 138 7.91 -0.88 19.50
C THR A 138 8.68 0.36 19.96
N MET A 139 9.91 0.20 20.45
CA MET A 139 10.74 1.33 20.88
C MET A 139 11.07 2.30 19.73
N LEU A 140 11.39 1.76 18.54
CA LEU A 140 11.64 2.56 17.35
C LEU A 140 10.38 3.35 16.97
N ARG A 141 9.22 2.68 16.97
CA ARG A 141 7.92 3.33 16.73
C ARG A 141 7.66 4.48 17.70
N GLU A 142 7.81 4.26 19.00
CA GLU A 142 7.56 5.29 20.04
C GLU A 142 8.51 6.49 19.91
N GLN A 143 9.75 6.27 19.46
CA GLN A 143 10.68 7.36 19.15
C GLN A 143 10.22 8.18 17.94
N ILE A 144 9.82 7.51 16.85
CA ILE A 144 9.27 8.16 15.65
C ILE A 144 8.01 8.95 16.00
N GLU A 145 7.07 8.37 16.76
CA GLU A 145 5.84 9.04 17.18
C GLU A 145 6.11 10.32 17.98
N ARG A 146 7.12 10.29 18.87
CA ARG A 146 7.54 11.48 19.63
C ARG A 146 8.13 12.56 18.72
N LEU A 147 9.04 12.19 17.82
CA LEU A 147 9.65 13.15 16.88
C LEU A 147 8.60 13.78 15.96
N ILE A 148 7.69 12.99 15.40
CA ILE A 148 6.58 13.50 14.57
C ILE A 148 5.66 14.44 15.36
N LYS A 149 5.48 14.19 16.66
CA LYS A 149 4.63 15.02 17.53
C LYS A 149 5.27 16.37 17.83
N TYR A 150 6.56 16.40 18.12
CA TYR A 150 7.23 17.58 18.68
C TYR A 150 8.14 18.33 17.69
N GLU A 151 8.71 17.65 16.70
CA GLU A 151 9.79 18.18 15.85
C GLU A 151 9.46 18.11 14.35
N THR A 152 9.16 16.92 13.82
CA THR A 152 9.03 16.65 12.36
C THR A 152 7.57 16.45 11.92
N ARG A 153 6.77 17.52 12.02
CA ARG A 153 5.31 17.44 11.79
C ARG A 153 4.90 17.15 10.35
N ASP A 154 5.76 17.47 9.39
CA ASP A 154 5.58 17.27 7.95
C ASP A 154 5.48 15.77 7.59
N CYS A 155 6.18 14.90 8.33
CA CYS A 155 6.12 13.44 8.22
C CYS A 155 4.69 12.88 8.40
N LYS A 156 3.77 13.66 8.99
CA LYS A 156 2.35 13.28 9.09
C LYS A 156 1.64 13.26 7.74
N THR A 157 2.17 13.92 6.71
CA THR A 157 1.50 14.08 5.41
C THR A 157 2.44 13.87 4.24
N ASN A 158 3.64 13.36 4.50
CA ASN A 158 4.68 13.13 3.52
C ASN A 158 5.40 11.83 3.89
N ASP A 159 5.14 10.77 3.13
CA ASP A 159 5.70 9.45 3.40
C ASP A 159 7.17 9.34 2.97
N ALA A 160 7.65 10.24 2.11
CA ALA A 160 9.07 10.32 1.76
C ALA A 160 9.90 10.88 2.92
N THR A 161 9.44 11.96 3.59
CA THR A 161 10.15 12.45 4.79
C THR A 161 10.02 11.50 5.96
N LEU A 162 8.89 10.78 6.06
CA LEU A 162 8.75 9.68 7.01
C LEU A 162 9.74 8.53 6.72
N PHE A 163 9.95 8.17 5.46
CA PHE A 163 10.92 7.16 5.06
C PHE A 163 12.33 7.54 5.52
N ASP A 164 12.77 8.77 5.25
CA ASP A 164 14.08 9.26 5.66
C ASP A 164 14.24 9.24 7.20
N LEU A 165 13.22 9.67 7.94
CA LEU A 165 13.24 9.65 9.40
C LEU A 165 13.37 8.22 9.97
N ILE A 166 12.61 7.26 9.45
CA ILE A 166 12.67 5.86 9.91
C ILE A 166 14.04 5.27 9.62
N ARG A 167 14.55 5.55 8.43
CA ARG A 167 15.87 5.14 7.96
C ARG A 167 16.97 5.62 8.91
N GLU A 168 17.03 6.92 9.22
CA GLU A 168 18.02 7.49 10.16
C GLU A 168 17.97 6.89 11.58
N LEU A 169 16.76 6.61 12.09
CA LEU A 169 16.59 6.07 13.44
C LEU A 169 16.89 4.57 13.56
N ASP A 170 16.57 3.79 12.52
CA ASP A 170 16.91 2.38 12.48
C ASP A 170 18.44 2.20 12.38
N GLU A 171 19.12 3.03 11.59
CA GLU A 171 20.59 3.09 11.55
C GLU A 171 21.19 3.30 12.96
N CYS A 172 20.76 4.36 13.65
CA CYS A 172 21.27 4.70 14.98
C CYS A 172 21.04 3.58 16.02
N SER A 173 19.92 2.87 15.89
CA SER A 173 19.59 1.74 16.76
C SER A 173 20.53 0.56 16.52
N ASN A 174 20.80 0.20 15.26
CA ASN A 174 21.69 -0.91 14.92
C ASN A 174 23.17 -0.62 15.24
N VAL A 175 23.64 0.63 15.04
CA VAL A 175 25.00 1.05 15.41
C VAL A 175 25.23 0.92 16.92
N SER A 176 24.21 1.22 17.73
CA SER A 176 24.28 1.09 19.19
C SER A 176 24.39 -0.38 19.63
N THR A 177 23.66 -1.28 18.98
CA THR A 177 23.70 -2.73 19.25
C THR A 177 25.05 -3.35 18.90
N HIS A 178 25.61 -3.05 17.72
CA HIS A 178 26.95 -3.55 17.35
C HIS A 178 28.07 -3.03 18.26
N ARG A 179 27.91 -1.84 18.85
CA ARG A 179 28.89 -1.29 19.80
C ARG A 179 28.88 -2.02 21.15
N GLN A 180 27.74 -2.61 21.55
CA GLN A 180 27.63 -3.38 22.79
C GLN A 180 28.16 -4.82 22.67
N GLU A 181 28.03 -5.45 21.50
CA GLU A 181 28.58 -6.80 21.26
C GLU A 181 30.11 -6.82 21.09
N GLY A 182 30.73 -5.69 20.78
CA GLY A 182 32.18 -5.55 20.59
C GLY A 182 33.01 -5.27 21.84
N ALA A 183 32.43 -5.23 23.05
CA ALA A 183 33.18 -4.99 24.28
C ALA A 183 33.59 -6.32 24.94
N PRO A 184 34.88 -6.70 24.95
CA PRO A 184 35.31 -7.87 25.71
C PRO A 184 35.21 -7.55 27.20
N CYS A 185 34.49 -8.40 27.93
CA CYS A 185 34.43 -8.37 29.38
C CYS A 185 35.86 -8.53 29.93
N ALA A 186 36.45 -7.44 30.42
CA ALA A 186 37.77 -7.48 31.04
C ALA A 186 37.70 -8.35 32.30
N SER A 187 38.13 -9.60 32.19
CA SER A 187 38.32 -10.49 33.34
C SER A 187 39.40 -9.91 34.24
N VAL A 188 39.01 -9.53 35.45
CA VAL A 188 39.90 -9.10 36.54
C VAL A 188 40.89 -10.25 36.86
N PRO A 189 42.22 -10.02 36.90
CA PRO A 189 43.14 -11.05 37.35
C PRO A 189 43.05 -11.18 38.87
N MET A 190 42.70 -12.37 39.34
CA MET A 190 42.81 -12.77 40.74
C MET A 190 44.29 -12.83 41.13
N SER A 191 44.78 -11.83 41.86
CA SER A 191 46.10 -11.85 42.49
C SER A 191 46.05 -12.82 43.70
N GLY A 192 46.51 -14.04 43.50
CA GLY A 192 46.82 -14.98 44.57
C GLY A 192 48.07 -14.52 45.32
N SER A 193 47.91 -14.11 46.58
CA SER A 193 49.04 -13.88 47.48
C SER A 193 49.48 -15.21 48.08
N ALA A 194 50.69 -15.65 47.70
CA ALA A 194 51.36 -16.79 48.30
C ALA A 194 51.89 -16.40 49.69
N ALA A 195 51.51 -17.18 50.69
CA ALA A 195 52.07 -17.11 52.03
C ALA A 195 53.54 -17.57 52.02
N THR A 196 54.43 -16.78 52.62
CA THR A 196 55.80 -17.18 52.95
C THR A 196 55.96 -17.24 54.47
N ALA A 197 56.41 -18.42 54.91
CA ALA A 197 57.23 -18.77 56.08
C ALA A 197 56.98 -18.05 57.41
#